data_AF-A0A846JPR7-F1
#
_entry.id   AF-A0A846JPR7-F1
#
_cell.length_a   1.000
_cell.length_b   1.000
_cell.length_c   1.000
_cell.angle_alpha   90.00
_cell.angle_beta   90.00
_cell.angle_gamma   90.00
#
_symmetry.space_group_name_H-M   'P 1'
#
loop_
_entity.id
_entity.type
_entity.pdbx_description
1 polymer ?
#
loop_
_entity_poly.entity_id
_entity_poly.type
_entity_poly.pdbx_seq_one_letter_code
_entity_poly.pdbx_strand_id
1 'polypeptide(L)'
;MNLDVFNEYKEINLEIIKSIKEDKENEALFEKREEVIEKIFCLNLEKSQIKKIYIEKKLDILDKELECVLKDKMLSVKEEIRKISSKKQANLGYATANRGSNFFSKRV
;
A
#
# COMPACT_ATOMS: atom_id res chain seq x y z
N MET A 1 -11.84 -17.73 26.58
CA MET A 1 -11.50 -16.30 26.34
C MET A 1 -11.10 -16.19 24.87
N ASN A 2 -11.71 -15.28 24.12
CA ASN A 2 -11.67 -15.22 22.65
C ASN A 2 -10.33 -14.63 22.13
N LEU A 3 -9.21 -15.28 22.50
CA LEU A 3 -7.83 -14.88 22.11
C LEU A 3 -7.58 -15.05 20.60
N ASP A 4 -8.37 -15.87 19.93
CA ASP A 4 -8.23 -16.19 18.51
C ASP A 4 -8.37 -14.97 17.62
N VAL A 5 -9.32 -14.07 17.91
CA VAL A 5 -9.57 -12.90 17.06
C VAL A 5 -8.35 -11.96 16.99
N PHE A 6 -7.62 -11.82 18.10
CA PHE A 6 -6.38 -11.01 18.10
C PHE A 6 -5.21 -11.72 17.41
N ASN A 7 -5.20 -13.05 17.36
CA ASN A 7 -4.21 -13.80 16.57
C ASN A 7 -4.54 -13.70 15.09
N GLU A 8 -5.82 -13.85 14.72
CA GLU A 8 -6.32 -13.65 13.35
C GLU A 8 -5.94 -12.26 12.84
N TYR A 9 -6.16 -11.21 13.66
CA TYR A 9 -5.73 -9.85 13.34
C TYR A 9 -4.22 -9.77 13.08
N LYS A 10 -3.42 -10.42 13.90
CA LYS A 10 -1.95 -10.45 13.76
C LYS A 10 -1.54 -11.12 12.46
N GLU A 11 -2.13 -12.28 12.15
CA GLU A 11 -1.83 -13.07 10.97
C GLU A 11 -2.18 -12.32 9.70
N ILE A 12 -3.36 -11.69 9.65
CA ILE A 12 -3.77 -10.86 8.51
C ILE A 12 -2.79 -9.71 8.29
N ASN A 13 -2.38 -9.00 9.34
CA ASN A 13 -1.40 -7.92 9.19
C ASN A 13 -0.03 -8.42 8.68
N LEU A 14 0.45 -9.58 9.15
CA LEU A 14 1.68 -10.18 8.65
C LEU A 14 1.56 -10.58 7.18
N GLU A 15 0.40 -11.14 6.79
CA GLU A 15 0.12 -11.50 5.40
C GLU A 15 0.07 -10.28 4.49
N ILE A 16 -0.58 -9.19 4.93
CA ILE A 16 -0.60 -7.92 4.20
C ILE A 16 0.82 -7.40 4.00
N ILE A 17 1.62 -7.31 5.07
CA ILE A 17 3.02 -6.85 4.99
C ILE A 17 3.80 -7.68 3.97
N LYS A 18 3.67 -9.01 4.03
CA LYS A 18 4.33 -9.91 3.09
C LYS A 18 3.86 -9.67 1.65
N SER A 19 2.56 -9.51 1.44
CA SER A 19 1.97 -9.28 0.12
C SER A 19 2.48 -7.98 -0.53
N ILE A 20 2.62 -6.91 0.26
CA ILE A 20 3.17 -5.63 -0.22
C ILE A 20 4.66 -5.76 -0.55
N LYS A 21 5.44 -6.46 0.29
CA LYS A 21 6.87 -6.69 0.05
C LYS A 21 7.12 -7.56 -1.19
N GLU A 22 6.18 -8.41 -1.56
CA GLU A 22 6.24 -9.26 -2.77
C GLU A 22 5.61 -8.62 -4.02
N ASP A 23 5.12 -7.37 -3.95
CA ASP A 23 4.38 -6.69 -5.02
C ASP A 23 3.16 -7.51 -5.51
N LYS A 24 2.47 -8.16 -4.56
CA LYS A 24 1.24 -8.94 -4.77
C LYS A 24 0.15 -8.45 -3.82
N GLU A 25 -0.06 -7.14 -3.78
CA GLU A 25 -1.06 -6.55 -2.90
C GLU A 25 -2.44 -7.15 -3.16
N ASN A 26 -3.15 -7.46 -2.08
CA ASN A 26 -4.48 -8.05 -2.14
C ASN A 26 -5.46 -7.24 -1.29
N GLU A 27 -6.35 -6.50 -1.94
CA GLU A 27 -7.37 -5.67 -1.30
C GLU A 27 -8.28 -6.48 -0.35
N ALA A 28 -8.56 -7.75 -0.68
CA ALA A 28 -9.39 -8.61 0.16
C ALA A 28 -8.78 -8.88 1.55
N LEU A 29 -7.46 -8.73 1.72
CA LEU A 29 -6.83 -8.84 3.04
C LEU A 29 -7.18 -7.63 3.93
N PHE A 30 -7.37 -6.45 3.35
CA PHE A 30 -7.77 -5.26 4.09
C PHE A 30 -9.25 -5.33 4.50
N GLU A 31 -10.11 -5.89 3.66
CA GLU A 31 -11.51 -6.18 4.02
C GLU A 31 -11.58 -7.15 5.19
N LYS A 32 -10.84 -8.26 5.13
CA LYS A 32 -10.74 -9.22 6.23
C LYS A 32 -10.18 -8.58 7.51
N ARG A 33 -9.21 -7.67 7.38
CA ARG A 33 -8.66 -6.94 8.54
C ARG A 33 -9.75 -6.10 9.21
N GLU A 34 -10.61 -5.44 8.45
CA GLU A 34 -11.73 -4.65 8.98
C GLU A 34 -12.74 -5.54 9.70
N GLU A 35 -13.15 -6.65 9.08
CA GLU A 35 -14.06 -7.62 9.72
C GLU A 35 -13.53 -8.11 11.07
N VAL A 36 -12.22 -8.35 11.17
CA VAL A 36 -11.59 -8.78 12.43
C VAL A 36 -11.56 -7.65 13.46
N ILE A 37 -11.36 -6.40 13.04
CA ILE A 37 -11.47 -5.24 13.95
C ILE A 37 -12.90 -5.14 14.51
N GLU A 38 -13.91 -5.31 13.66
CA GLU A 38 -15.31 -5.33 14.10
C GLU A 38 -15.57 -6.48 15.09
N LYS A 39 -15.05 -7.68 14.82
CA LYS A 39 -15.12 -8.81 15.77
C LYS A 39 -14.49 -8.44 17.12
N ILE A 40 -13.35 -7.74 17.14
CA ILE A 40 -12.70 -7.28 18.38
C ILE A 40 -13.61 -6.32 19.14
N PHE A 41 -14.26 -5.38 18.46
CA PHE A 41 -15.16 -4.43 19.11
C PHE A 41 -16.46 -5.06 19.62
N CYS A 42 -16.91 -6.15 18.99
CA CYS A 42 -18.05 -6.94 19.45
C CYS A 42 -17.72 -7.87 20.63
N LEU A 43 -16.45 -7.95 21.06
CA LEU A 43 -16.11 -8.69 22.28
C LEU A 43 -16.67 -7.96 23.51
N ASN A 44 -17.30 -8.71 24.43
CA ASN A 44 -17.70 -8.22 25.76
C ASN A 44 -16.49 -8.02 26.69
N LEU A 45 -15.48 -7.29 26.22
CA LEU A 45 -14.29 -6.91 26.96
C LEU A 45 -14.28 -5.40 27.17
N GLU A 46 -13.76 -4.98 28.31
CA GLU A 46 -13.54 -3.57 28.55
C GLU A 46 -12.43 -3.05 27.62
N LYS A 47 -12.53 -1.79 27.19
CA LYS A 47 -11.51 -1.13 26.37
C LYS A 47 -10.10 -1.21 27.00
N SER A 48 -10.01 -1.17 28.32
CA SER A 48 -8.76 -1.33 29.08
C SER A 48 -8.11 -2.70 28.83
N GLN A 49 -8.93 -3.75 28.80
CA GLN A 49 -8.50 -5.13 28.56
C GLN A 49 -8.09 -5.34 27.10
N ILE A 50 -8.86 -4.81 26.15
CA ILE A 50 -8.51 -4.82 24.72
C ILE A 50 -7.15 -4.14 24.51
N LYS A 51 -6.95 -2.96 25.09
CA LYS A 51 -5.68 -2.23 25.00
C LYS A 51 -4.51 -3.04 25.59
N LYS A 52 -4.73 -3.71 26.73
CA LYS A 52 -3.72 -4.56 27.35
C LYS A 52 -3.31 -5.70 26.43
N ILE A 53 -4.28 -6.44 25.87
CA ILE A 53 -4.02 -7.54 24.92
C ILE A 53 -3.30 -7.03 23.67
N TYR A 54 -3.72 -5.89 23.14
CA TYR A 54 -3.13 -5.25 21.95
C TYR A 54 -1.64 -4.96 22.14
N ILE A 55 -1.26 -4.42 23.30
CA ILE A 55 0.15 -4.15 23.65
C ILE A 55 0.91 -5.45 23.96
N GLU A 56 0.33 -6.37 24.75
CA GLU A 56 0.97 -7.65 25.11
C GLU A 56 1.32 -8.49 23.88
N LYS A 57 0.45 -8.46 22.86
CA LYS A 57 0.67 -9.15 21.59
C LYS A 57 1.54 -8.37 20.60
N LYS A 58 2.00 -7.17 20.98
CA LYS A 58 2.81 -6.27 20.14
C LYS A 58 2.11 -5.88 18.82
N LEU A 59 0.78 -5.78 18.84
CA LEU A 59 0.00 -5.42 17.66
C LEU A 59 0.20 -3.96 17.28
N ASP A 60 0.49 -3.11 18.27
CA ASP A 60 0.88 -1.71 18.06
C ASP A 60 2.17 -1.55 17.24
N ILE A 61 3.13 -2.45 17.45
CA ILE A 61 4.38 -2.48 16.71
C ILE A 61 4.11 -2.97 15.27
N LEU A 62 3.27 -3.98 15.12
CA LEU A 62 2.91 -4.54 13.83
C LEU A 62 2.14 -3.54 12.96
N ASP A 63 1.19 -2.80 13.55
CA ASP A 63 0.45 -1.75 12.83
C ASP A 63 1.38 -0.62 12.37
N LYS A 64 2.38 -0.25 13.18
CA LYS A 64 3.43 0.71 12.77
C LYS A 64 4.28 0.17 11.62
N GLU A 65 4.65 -1.12 11.65
CA GLU A 65 5.39 -1.73 10.55
C GLU A 65 4.57 -1.71 9.25
N LEU A 66 3.29 -2.09 9.33
CA LEU A 66 2.39 -2.04 8.20
C LEU A 66 2.26 -0.62 7.63
N GLU A 67 2.11 0.39 8.49
CA GLU A 67 2.06 1.80 8.08
C GLU A 67 3.33 2.22 7.32
N CYS A 68 4.51 1.85 7.84
CA CYS A 68 5.79 2.14 7.17
C CYS A 68 5.87 1.48 5.79
N VAL A 69 5.55 0.20 5.70
CA VAL A 69 5.59 -0.56 4.43
C VAL A 69 4.65 0.04 3.39
N LEU A 70 3.44 0.43 3.79
CA LEU A 70 2.48 1.11 2.91
C LEU A 70 3.01 2.47 2.42
N LYS A 71 3.59 3.27 3.32
CA LYS A 71 4.17 4.57 2.95
C LYS A 71 5.31 4.42 1.95
N ASP A 72 6.21 3.49 2.20
CA ASP A 72 7.36 3.23 1.33
C ASP A 72 6.89 2.78 -0.05
N LYS A 73 5.91 1.86 -0.12
CA LYS A 73 5.34 1.42 -1.40
C LYS A 73 4.64 2.56 -2.13
N MET A 74 3.85 3.39 -1.43
CA MET A 74 3.22 4.56 -2.02
C MET A 74 4.24 5.54 -2.60
N LEU A 75 5.35 5.79 -1.91
CA LEU A 75 6.42 6.67 -2.39
C LEU A 75 7.07 6.10 -3.64
N SER A 76 7.40 4.80 -3.63
CA SER A 76 7.98 4.11 -4.80
C SER A 76 7.09 4.23 -6.03
N VAL A 77 5.79 3.92 -5.89
CA VAL A 77 4.82 4.02 -7.01
C VAL A 77 4.71 5.47 -7.52
N LYS A 78 4.72 6.48 -6.63
CA LYS A 78 4.71 7.89 -7.03
C LYS A 78 5.95 8.26 -7.85
N GLU A 79 7.12 7.74 -7.50
CA GLU A 79 8.35 7.96 -8.27
C GLU A 79 8.30 7.29 -9.64
N GLU A 80 7.76 6.08 -9.74
CA GLU A 80 7.57 5.38 -11.00
C GLU A 80 6.64 6.15 -11.94
N ILE A 81 5.50 6.62 -11.43
CA ILE A 81 4.56 7.47 -12.18
C ILE A 81 5.26 8.73 -12.71
N ARG A 82 6.07 9.40 -11.87
CA ARG A 82 6.84 10.57 -12.28
C ARG A 82 7.83 10.22 -13.39
N LYS A 83 8.57 9.12 -13.26
CA LYS A 83 9.52 8.65 -14.30
C LYS A 83 8.81 8.36 -15.62
N ILE A 84 7.63 7.71 -15.59
CA ILE A 84 6.83 7.44 -16.79
C ILE A 84 6.35 8.74 -17.43
N SER A 85 5.85 9.69 -16.64
CA SER A 85 5.40 11.00 -17.13
C SER A 85 6.52 11.77 -17.82
N SER A 86 7.70 11.85 -17.21
CA SER A 86 8.87 12.52 -17.79
C SER A 86 9.32 11.85 -19.10
N LYS A 87 9.33 10.51 -19.16
CA LYS A 87 9.64 9.76 -20.38
C LYS A 87 8.63 10.07 -21.50
N LYS A 88 7.34 10.10 -21.17
CA LYS A 88 6.27 10.47 -22.12
C LYS A 88 6.46 11.88 -22.67
N GLN A 89 6.79 12.84 -21.82
CA GLN A 89 7.04 14.21 -22.23
C GLN A 89 8.26 14.33 -23.15
N ALA A 90 9.37 13.66 -22.82
CA ALA A 90 10.56 13.63 -23.67
C ALA A 90 10.27 13.03 -25.05
N ASN A 91 9.55 11.89 -25.10
CA ASN A 91 9.15 11.26 -26.36
C ASN A 91 8.28 12.17 -27.23
N LEU A 92 7.33 12.90 -26.62
CA LEU A 92 6.54 13.91 -27.32
C LEU A 92 7.43 15.03 -27.88
N GLY A 93 8.38 15.53 -27.08
CA GLY A 93 9.36 16.53 -27.49
C GLY A 93 10.14 16.10 -28.74
N TYR A 94 10.73 14.90 -28.73
CA TYR A 94 11.44 14.35 -29.90
C TYR A 94 10.53 14.17 -31.12
N ALA A 95 9.31 13.65 -30.93
CA ALA A 95 8.35 13.50 -32.02
C ALA A 95 7.95 14.84 -32.65
N THR A 96 7.77 15.89 -31.82
CA THR A 96 7.48 17.24 -32.32
C THR A 96 8.67 17.87 -33.04
N ALA A 97 9.89 17.71 -32.53
CA ALA A 97 11.11 18.20 -33.17
C ALA A 97 11.35 17.52 -34.54
N ASN A 98 11.12 16.20 -34.64
CA ASN A 98 11.24 15.45 -35.89
C ASN A 98 10.14 15.78 -36.92
N ARG A 99 8.97 16.28 -36.50
CA ARG A 99 7.93 16.75 -37.42
C ARG A 99 8.20 18.17 -37.93
N GLY A 100 8.77 19.04 -37.10
CA GLY A 100 9.10 20.42 -37.47
C GLY A 100 10.26 20.55 -38.47
N SER A 101 11.19 19.60 -38.51
CA SER A 101 12.32 19.61 -39.45
C SER A 101 11.91 19.36 -40.91
N ASN A 102 10.75 18.74 -41.16
CA ASN A 102 10.19 18.55 -42.50
C ASN A 102 9.49 19.79 -43.08
N PHE A 103 9.37 20.88 -42.32
CA PHE A 103 8.75 22.10 -42.83
C PHE A 103 9.67 22.88 -43.80
N PHE A 104 10.98 22.74 -43.64
CA PHE A 104 11.99 23.41 -44.49
C PHE A 104 12.52 22.55 -45.65
N SER A 105 12.06 21.29 -45.79
CA SER A 105 12.57 20.36 -46.82
C SER A 105 11.74 20.29 -48.10
N LYS A 106 10.67 21.09 -48.24
CA LYS A 106 9.94 21.22 -49.50
C LYS A 106 10.80 22.03 -50.49
N ARG A 107 11.64 21.33 -51.26
CA ARG A 107 12.33 21.88 -52.43
C ARG A 107 11.28 22.36 -53.44
N VAL A 108 11.39 23.64 -53.82
CA VAL A 108 10.87 24.18 -55.08
C VAL A 108 11.84 23.80 -56.19
#